data_AF-A0A9X0CHM4-F1
#
_entry.id   AF-A0A9X0CHM4-F1
#
_cell.length_a   1.000
_cell.length_b   1.000
_cell.length_c   1.000
_cell.angle_alpha   90.00
_cell.angle_beta   90.00
_cell.angle_gamma   90.00
#
_symmetry.space_group_name_H-M   'P 1'
#
loop_
_entity.id
_entity.type
_entity.pdbx_description
1 polymer ?
#
loop_
_entity_poly.entity_id
_entity_poly.type
_entity_poly.pdbx_seq_one_letter_code
_entity_poly.pdbx_strand_id
1 'polypeptide(L)'
;MSFEIGCYLLMGRRKIKKTAKQHVAQLKNILSIVGGGNQLESLLDARKIRDVFSGVDTTRRRWEKHEEEVGSLITPEKIIEFNQSQASRDAVIILGELCGDDAVELNQARYTLVRDYLIVQIMIDNANRAGVVSTMTIEEFQRANIEDDRHVVRVLDHKTVDTHGPARVILTKHLYKYIDVFVKRMRCQLPGSQSEGKQTLFSTWSGKRMESNQMTKALSSIFKKAGIEGPVHHTLYRKSAVSQCHAKHKEISANLADLMAHREDTAAKYYRVFDKNKSSVKASQKLHGIMRNSEEIDKEERTEKALDESKMNESEHFATSSPIIVRFPWKEEAVKAMFELFEEEISAQQITLPCVREKIQSHPVLSKEDPKRVYDRIRAEWRYKTQTVSNIGEVCSTTH
;
A
#
# COMPACT_ATOMS: atom_id res chain seq x y z
N MET A 1 -5.12 -24.86 -16.18
CA MET A 1 -5.28 -24.16 -14.89
C MET A 1 -4.96 -22.66 -14.90
N SER A 2 -4.70 -22.04 -16.06
CA SER A 2 -4.43 -20.59 -16.14
C SER A 2 -5.61 -19.75 -16.65
N PHE A 3 -6.80 -20.35 -16.82
CA PHE A 3 -8.00 -19.69 -17.35
C PHE A 3 -9.04 -19.30 -16.28
N GLU A 4 -8.97 -19.85 -15.06
CA GLU A 4 -9.99 -19.57 -14.02
C GLU A 4 -9.67 -18.36 -13.13
N ILE A 5 -8.41 -17.93 -13.04
CA ILE A 5 -8.01 -16.78 -12.21
C ILE A 5 -8.43 -15.45 -12.89
N GLY A 6 -8.45 -15.41 -14.23
CA GLY A 6 -8.95 -14.26 -14.99
C GLY A 6 -10.46 -14.03 -14.84
N CYS A 7 -11.24 -15.13 -14.67
CA CYS A 7 -12.67 -15.05 -14.42
C CYS A 7 -12.99 -14.46 -13.05
N TYR A 8 -12.22 -14.73 -11.99
CA TYR A 8 -12.52 -14.21 -10.64
C TYR A 8 -12.33 -12.69 -10.49
N LEU A 9 -11.35 -12.08 -11.17
CA LEU A 9 -11.14 -10.62 -11.17
C LEU A 9 -12.20 -9.87 -12.01
N LEU A 10 -12.62 -10.46 -13.13
CA LEU A 10 -13.75 -9.95 -13.92
C LEU A 10 -15.09 -10.18 -13.20
N MET A 11 -15.25 -11.29 -12.48
CA MET A 11 -16.42 -11.59 -11.65
C MET A 11 -16.52 -10.68 -10.42
N GLY A 12 -15.42 -10.24 -9.82
CA GLY A 12 -15.44 -9.26 -8.73
C GLY A 12 -15.94 -7.89 -9.17
N ARG A 13 -15.46 -7.38 -10.32
CA ARG A 13 -15.97 -6.13 -10.93
C ARG A 13 -17.40 -6.28 -11.48
N ARG A 14 -17.76 -7.45 -12.03
CA ARG A 14 -19.13 -7.75 -12.49
C ARG A 14 -20.11 -7.96 -11.32
N LYS A 15 -19.67 -8.52 -10.19
CA LYS A 15 -20.48 -8.63 -8.96
C LYS A 15 -20.82 -7.25 -8.42
N ILE A 16 -19.84 -6.35 -8.29
CA ILE A 16 -20.10 -4.97 -7.81
C ILE A 16 -21.08 -4.23 -8.75
N LYS A 17 -20.96 -4.39 -10.08
CA LYS A 17 -21.92 -3.83 -11.04
C LYS A 17 -23.31 -4.50 -10.97
N LYS A 18 -23.38 -5.82 -10.75
CA LYS A 18 -24.66 -6.54 -10.55
C LYS A 18 -25.34 -6.11 -9.26
N THR A 19 -24.60 -6.01 -8.16
CA THR A 19 -25.10 -5.57 -6.85
C THR A 19 -25.57 -4.11 -6.90
N ALA A 20 -24.85 -3.20 -7.56
CA ALA A 20 -25.30 -1.82 -7.74
C ALA A 20 -26.60 -1.74 -8.57
N LYS A 21 -26.71 -2.50 -9.67
CA LYS A 21 -27.96 -2.59 -10.45
C LYS A 21 -29.11 -3.17 -9.63
N GLN A 22 -28.82 -4.14 -8.76
CA GLN A 22 -29.80 -4.80 -7.90
C GLN A 22 -30.29 -3.84 -6.79
N HIS A 23 -29.39 -3.06 -6.18
CA HIS A 23 -29.74 -2.03 -5.19
C HIS A 23 -30.53 -0.88 -5.83
N VAL A 24 -30.19 -0.47 -7.06
CA VAL A 24 -30.96 0.54 -7.82
C VAL A 24 -32.34 0.00 -8.20
N ALA A 25 -32.46 -1.29 -8.57
CA ALA A 25 -33.75 -1.92 -8.84
C ALA A 25 -34.61 -2.05 -7.57
N GLN A 26 -34.01 -2.39 -6.42
CA GLN A 26 -34.69 -2.40 -5.12
C GLN A 26 -35.17 -1.01 -4.71
N LEU A 27 -34.35 0.03 -4.90
CA LEU A 27 -34.75 1.42 -4.67
C LEU A 27 -35.91 1.82 -5.59
N LYS A 28 -35.88 1.46 -6.88
CA LYS A 28 -36.99 1.72 -7.81
C LYS A 28 -38.29 1.01 -7.40
N ASN A 29 -38.20 -0.23 -6.92
CA ASN A 29 -39.38 -0.96 -6.43
C ASN A 29 -39.95 -0.32 -5.16
N ILE A 30 -39.10 0.08 -4.21
CA ILE A 30 -39.53 0.80 -3.00
C ILE A 30 -40.18 2.13 -3.38
N LEU A 31 -39.58 2.89 -4.31
CA LEU A 31 -40.13 4.15 -4.82
C LEU A 31 -41.48 3.98 -5.55
N SER A 32 -41.69 2.84 -6.22
CA SER A 32 -42.97 2.52 -6.87
C SER A 32 -44.09 2.18 -5.88
N ILE A 33 -43.74 1.65 -4.70
CA ILE A 33 -44.70 1.29 -3.63
C ILE A 33 -45.15 2.53 -2.85
N VAL A 34 -44.29 3.54 -2.71
CA VAL A 34 -44.56 4.75 -1.90
C VAL A 34 -45.44 5.78 -2.64
N GLY A 35 -45.88 5.50 -3.88
CA GLY A 35 -47.00 6.22 -4.50
C GLY A 35 -46.76 7.71 -4.76
N GLY A 36 -45.55 8.11 -5.12
CA GLY A 36 -45.22 9.52 -5.35
C GLY A 36 -44.00 9.73 -6.23
N GLY A 37 -44.08 9.29 -7.50
CA GLY A 37 -42.99 9.37 -8.47
C GLY A 37 -42.39 10.77 -8.69
N ASN A 38 -43.10 11.84 -8.32
CA ASN A 38 -42.66 13.22 -8.52
C ASN A 38 -42.30 13.97 -7.22
N GLN A 39 -42.57 13.41 -6.02
CA GLN A 39 -42.27 14.06 -4.74
C GLN A 39 -40.95 13.60 -4.10
N LEU A 40 -40.32 12.55 -4.63
CA LEU A 40 -39.07 12.00 -4.08
C LEU A 40 -37.80 12.47 -4.79
N GLU A 41 -37.89 13.05 -5.99
CA GLU A 41 -36.72 13.69 -6.64
C GLU A 41 -36.21 14.89 -5.83
N SER A 42 -37.07 15.56 -5.06
CA SER A 42 -36.68 16.62 -4.13
C SER A 42 -36.10 16.10 -2.80
N LEU A 43 -36.34 14.83 -2.45
CA LEU A 43 -35.84 14.18 -1.23
C LEU A 43 -34.54 13.40 -1.44
N LEU A 44 -34.27 12.98 -2.67
CA LEU A 44 -33.09 12.19 -3.04
C LEU A 44 -32.21 13.00 -3.98
N ASP A 45 -31.10 13.51 -3.45
CA ASP A 45 -30.08 14.19 -4.25
C ASP A 45 -29.42 13.18 -5.21
N ALA A 46 -29.92 13.15 -6.45
CA ALA A 46 -29.46 12.25 -7.50
C ALA A 46 -27.97 12.45 -7.83
N ARG A 47 -27.40 13.64 -7.54
CA ARG A 47 -25.97 13.90 -7.66
C ARG A 47 -25.22 13.18 -6.54
N LYS A 48 -25.62 13.35 -5.27
CA LYS A 48 -25.02 12.60 -4.13
C LYS A 48 -25.14 11.08 -4.30
N ILE A 49 -26.28 10.57 -4.75
CA ILE A 49 -26.44 9.13 -5.02
C ILE A 49 -25.49 8.72 -6.14
N ARG A 50 -25.43 9.47 -7.23
CA ARG A 50 -24.49 9.21 -8.31
C ARG A 50 -23.05 9.27 -7.81
N ASP A 51 -22.65 10.21 -6.98
CA ASP A 51 -21.26 10.36 -6.52
C ASP A 51 -20.85 9.24 -5.56
N VAL A 52 -21.75 8.83 -4.66
CA VAL A 52 -21.59 7.66 -3.78
C VAL A 52 -21.48 6.37 -4.59
N PHE A 53 -22.30 6.19 -5.64
CA PHE A 53 -22.33 4.96 -6.45
C PHE A 53 -21.32 4.94 -7.62
N SER A 54 -20.91 6.10 -8.14
CA SER A 54 -19.94 6.25 -9.24
C SER A 54 -18.50 6.27 -8.74
N GLY A 55 -18.30 6.46 -7.43
CA GLY A 55 -17.01 6.35 -6.77
C GLY A 55 -16.01 7.47 -7.07
N VAL A 56 -16.41 8.51 -7.81
CA VAL A 56 -15.53 9.62 -8.22
C VAL A 56 -15.08 10.43 -7.00
N ASP A 57 -16.03 10.89 -6.18
CA ASP A 57 -15.74 11.59 -4.93
C ASP A 57 -15.04 10.70 -3.90
N THR A 58 -15.38 9.40 -3.87
CA THR A 58 -14.69 8.45 -2.99
C THR A 58 -13.23 8.23 -3.39
N THR A 59 -12.89 8.38 -4.67
CA THR A 59 -11.52 8.20 -5.17
C THR A 59 -10.69 9.43 -4.83
N ARG A 60 -11.20 10.64 -5.07
CA ARG A 60 -10.54 11.89 -4.66
C ARG A 60 -10.36 11.93 -3.14
N ARG A 61 -11.42 11.69 -2.36
CA ARG A 61 -11.33 11.67 -0.89
C ARG A 61 -10.37 10.59 -0.39
N ARG A 62 -10.27 9.45 -1.08
CA ARG A 62 -9.28 8.41 -0.77
C ARG A 62 -7.85 8.87 -1.02
N TRP A 63 -7.60 9.67 -2.07
CA TRP A 63 -6.29 10.27 -2.32
C TRP A 63 -5.95 11.33 -1.28
N GLU A 64 -6.89 12.25 -0.97
CA GLU A 64 -6.71 13.28 0.06
C GLU A 64 -6.39 12.63 1.42
N LYS A 65 -7.17 11.62 1.82
CA LYS A 65 -6.88 10.85 3.03
C LYS A 65 -5.51 10.17 2.98
N HIS A 66 -5.11 9.66 1.82
CA HIS A 66 -3.80 9.02 1.67
C HIS A 66 -2.66 10.04 1.84
N GLU A 67 -2.84 11.28 1.38
CA GLU A 67 -1.87 12.36 1.54
C GLU A 67 -1.81 12.87 2.98
N GLU A 68 -2.95 13.02 3.65
CA GLU A 68 -3.04 13.27 5.11
C GLU A 68 -2.31 12.18 5.92
N GLU A 69 -2.47 10.91 5.54
CA GLU A 69 -1.80 9.76 6.18
C GLU A 69 -0.29 9.72 5.90
N VAL A 70 0.14 10.15 4.71
CA VAL A 70 1.55 10.29 4.33
C VAL A 70 2.26 11.29 5.26
N GLY A 71 1.66 12.45 5.49
CA GLY A 71 2.21 13.47 6.38
C GLY A 71 2.21 13.08 7.87
N SER A 72 1.49 12.03 8.24
CA SER A 72 1.34 11.59 9.63
C SER A 72 1.97 10.23 9.94
N LEU A 73 2.75 9.66 9.00
CA LEU A 73 3.42 8.37 9.21
C LEU A 73 4.27 8.36 10.48
N ILE A 74 4.30 7.20 11.14
CA ILE A 74 5.12 6.97 12.33
C ILE A 74 6.56 6.78 11.88
N THR A 75 7.44 7.73 12.17
CA THR A 75 8.83 7.69 11.74
C THR A 75 9.71 6.88 12.71
N PRO A 76 10.91 6.42 12.29
CA PRO A 76 11.87 5.77 13.18
C PRO A 76 12.21 6.62 14.40
N GLU A 77 12.28 7.94 14.24
CA GLU A 77 12.56 8.89 15.32
C GLU A 77 11.48 8.84 16.40
N LYS A 78 10.19 8.80 16.01
CA LYS A 78 9.08 8.61 16.96
C LYS A 78 9.16 7.28 17.71
N ILE A 79 9.71 6.23 17.10
CA ILE A 79 9.93 4.94 17.77
C ILE A 79 11.06 5.02 18.78
N ILE A 80 12.14 5.74 18.45
CA ILE A 80 13.25 5.99 19.37
C ILE A 80 12.77 6.81 20.58
N GLU A 81 12.03 7.90 20.33
CA GLU A 81 11.40 8.71 21.38
C GLU A 81 10.47 7.86 22.27
N PHE A 82 9.66 7.00 21.66
CA PHE A 82 8.78 6.10 22.40
C PHE A 82 9.57 5.17 23.33
N ASN A 83 10.61 4.52 22.82
CA ASN A 83 11.43 3.60 23.59
C ASN A 83 12.19 4.31 24.72
N GLN A 84 12.55 5.59 24.54
CA GLN A 84 13.23 6.41 25.55
C GLN A 84 12.29 7.10 26.53
N SER A 85 10.97 7.11 26.27
CA SER A 85 9.97 7.80 27.09
C SER A 85 9.82 7.23 28.50
N GLN A 86 9.31 8.05 29.42
CA GLN A 86 9.03 7.62 30.79
C GLN A 86 8.03 6.44 30.83
N ALA A 87 7.01 6.46 29.97
CA ALA A 87 6.02 5.38 29.90
C ALA A 87 6.65 4.01 29.56
N SER A 88 7.65 3.99 28.66
CA SER A 88 8.39 2.77 28.33
C SER A 88 9.31 2.33 29.47
N ARG A 89 10.00 3.28 30.12
CA ARG A 89 10.86 3.00 31.29
C ARG A 89 10.04 2.42 32.45
N ASP A 90 8.92 3.03 32.78
CA ASP A 90 8.01 2.57 33.83
C ASP A 90 7.50 1.15 33.54
N ALA A 91 7.12 0.85 32.30
CA ALA A 91 6.70 -0.51 31.92
C ALA A 91 7.82 -1.54 32.12
N VAL A 92 9.06 -1.20 31.75
CA VAL A 92 10.24 -2.07 31.93
C VAL A 92 10.59 -2.23 33.42
N ILE A 93 10.48 -1.18 34.22
CA ILE A 93 10.68 -1.24 35.69
C ILE A 93 9.67 -2.21 36.30
N ILE A 94 8.38 -2.09 35.96
CA ILE A 94 7.34 -3.01 36.46
C ILE A 94 7.65 -4.45 36.04
N LEU A 95 8.09 -4.69 34.80
CA LEU A 95 8.49 -6.02 34.33
C LEU A 95 9.71 -6.57 35.09
N GLY A 96 10.66 -5.70 35.44
CA GLY A 96 11.82 -6.05 36.25
C GLY A 96 11.44 -6.47 37.67
N GLU A 97 10.58 -5.70 38.34
CA GLU A 97 10.04 -6.02 39.66
C GLU A 97 9.31 -7.38 39.66
N LEU A 98 8.51 -7.66 38.64
CA LEU A 98 7.79 -8.93 38.49
C LEU A 98 8.69 -10.14 38.22
N CYS A 99 9.91 -9.90 37.72
CA CYS A 99 10.93 -10.93 37.54
C CYS A 99 11.60 -11.30 38.86
N GLY A 100 11.53 -10.42 39.88
CA GLY A 100 11.92 -10.72 41.25
C GLY A 100 10.86 -11.52 42.02
N ASP A 101 11.14 -11.76 43.30
CA ASP A 101 10.21 -12.41 44.24
C ASP A 101 9.35 -11.42 45.03
N ASP A 102 9.40 -10.13 44.66
CA ASP A 102 8.61 -9.09 45.33
C ASP A 102 7.12 -9.24 45.01
N ALA A 103 6.28 -9.15 46.04
CA ALA A 103 4.84 -9.10 45.89
C ALA A 103 4.44 -7.74 45.29
N VAL A 104 4.33 -7.68 43.97
CA VAL A 104 3.87 -6.47 43.27
C VAL A 104 2.35 -6.34 43.39
N GLU A 105 1.88 -5.30 44.08
CA GLU A 105 0.46 -4.96 44.13
C GLU A 105 -0.05 -4.61 42.71
N LEU A 106 -0.87 -5.49 42.16
CA LEU A 106 -1.39 -5.34 40.81
C LEU A 106 -2.63 -4.44 40.82
N ASN A 107 -2.54 -3.31 40.12
CA ASN A 107 -3.70 -2.45 39.84
C ASN A 107 -3.92 -2.28 38.34
N GLN A 108 -5.08 -1.73 37.98
CA GLN A 108 -5.47 -1.52 36.58
C GLN A 108 -4.48 -0.65 35.81
N ALA A 109 -3.89 0.37 36.44
CA ALA A 109 -2.96 1.28 35.77
C ALA A 109 -1.65 0.58 35.40
N ARG A 110 -1.05 -0.18 36.32
CA ARG A 110 0.16 -0.98 36.08
C ARG A 110 -0.08 -2.06 35.04
N TYR A 111 -1.20 -2.80 35.16
CA TYR A 111 -1.59 -3.82 34.18
C TYR A 111 -1.72 -3.25 32.78
N THR A 112 -2.48 -2.16 32.62
CA THR A 112 -2.70 -1.56 31.30
C THR A 112 -1.43 -0.97 30.70
N LEU A 113 -0.55 -0.37 31.51
CA LEU A 113 0.72 0.16 31.04
C LEU A 113 1.63 -0.93 30.46
N VAL A 114 1.86 -2.02 31.21
CA VAL A 114 2.70 -3.14 30.76
C VAL A 114 2.07 -3.84 29.57
N ARG A 115 0.77 -4.13 29.63
CA ARG A 115 0.03 -4.76 28.52
C ARG A 115 0.18 -3.95 27.23
N ASP A 116 -0.09 -2.65 27.29
CA ASP A 116 -0.07 -1.79 26.12
C ASP A 116 1.37 -1.65 25.59
N TYR A 117 2.37 -1.58 26.46
CA TYR A 117 3.79 -1.58 26.08
C TYR A 117 4.16 -2.85 25.29
N LEU A 118 3.81 -4.04 25.81
CA LEU A 118 4.11 -5.31 25.14
C LEU A 118 3.39 -5.42 23.80
N ILE A 119 2.11 -5.02 23.71
CA ILE A 119 1.38 -4.97 22.44
C ILE A 119 2.14 -4.11 21.43
N VAL A 120 2.61 -2.93 21.84
CA VAL A 120 3.33 -2.01 20.95
C VAL A 120 4.67 -2.59 20.49
N GLN A 121 5.45 -3.21 21.37
CA GLN A 121 6.71 -3.85 20.99
C GLN A 121 6.49 -4.95 19.93
N ILE A 122 5.46 -5.79 20.12
CA ILE A 122 5.09 -6.79 19.12
C ILE A 122 4.73 -6.13 17.78
N MET A 123 3.99 -5.02 17.80
CA MET A 123 3.59 -4.32 16.58
C MET A 123 4.77 -3.72 15.83
N ILE A 124 5.71 -3.14 16.56
CA ILE A 124 6.91 -2.51 15.99
C ILE A 124 7.72 -3.58 15.23
N ASP A 125 7.97 -4.72 15.87
CA ASP A 125 8.81 -5.77 15.30
C ASP A 125 8.16 -6.51 14.12
N ASN A 126 6.82 -6.59 14.08
CA ASN A 126 6.13 -7.48 13.15
C ASN A 126 5.29 -6.77 12.09
N ALA A 127 4.94 -5.50 12.33
CA ALA A 127 3.98 -4.74 11.53
C ALA A 127 2.71 -5.56 11.18
N ASN A 128 2.25 -6.45 12.08
CA ASN A 128 1.06 -7.26 11.81
C ASN A 128 -0.22 -6.43 11.91
N ARG A 129 -1.33 -6.98 11.40
CA ARG A 129 -2.64 -6.37 11.64
C ARG A 129 -2.99 -6.55 13.11
N ALA A 130 -3.63 -5.55 13.72
CA ALA A 130 -4.13 -5.63 15.10
C ALA A 130 -4.92 -6.91 15.38
N GLY A 131 -5.67 -7.41 14.39
CA GLY A 131 -6.42 -8.66 14.45
C GLY A 131 -5.59 -9.87 14.86
N VAL A 132 -4.37 -10.00 14.34
CA VAL A 132 -3.47 -11.14 14.63
C VAL A 132 -3.10 -11.19 16.11
N VAL A 133 -2.77 -10.04 16.70
CA VAL A 133 -2.36 -10.00 18.12
C VAL A 133 -3.57 -10.00 19.05
N SER A 134 -4.76 -9.60 18.56
CA SER A 134 -6.01 -9.73 19.32
C SER A 134 -6.53 -11.16 19.46
N THR A 135 -6.14 -12.04 18.54
CA THR A 135 -6.59 -13.43 18.51
C THR A 135 -5.54 -14.42 18.99
N MET A 136 -4.27 -14.02 19.04
CA MET A 136 -3.18 -14.80 19.60
C MET A 136 -3.55 -15.33 20.98
N THR A 137 -3.36 -16.62 21.18
CA THR A 137 -3.68 -17.32 22.44
C THR A 137 -2.46 -17.58 23.31
N ILE A 138 -2.71 -17.87 24.58
CA ILE A 138 -1.65 -18.33 25.51
C ILE A 138 -1.05 -19.64 24.99
N GLU A 139 -1.87 -20.56 24.50
CA GLU A 139 -1.38 -21.85 23.99
C GLU A 139 -0.51 -21.69 22.73
N GLU A 140 -0.91 -20.84 21.78
CA GLU A 140 -0.08 -20.53 20.60
C GLU A 140 1.25 -19.89 21.03
N PHE A 141 1.23 -19.00 22.01
CA PHE A 141 2.43 -18.37 22.57
C PHE A 141 3.36 -19.40 23.23
N GLN A 142 2.82 -20.30 24.07
CA GLN A 142 3.59 -21.36 24.73
C GLN A 142 4.15 -22.40 23.75
N ARG A 143 3.47 -22.61 22.62
CA ARG A 143 3.91 -23.46 21.50
C ARG A 143 4.86 -22.75 20.53
N ALA A 144 5.42 -21.60 20.91
CA ALA A 144 6.37 -20.89 20.06
C ALA A 144 7.62 -21.74 19.79
N ASN A 145 8.03 -21.79 18.53
CA ASN A 145 9.26 -22.46 18.13
C ASN A 145 10.41 -21.45 18.08
N ILE A 146 11.63 -21.91 18.30
CA ILE A 146 12.83 -21.07 18.15
C ILE A 146 13.39 -21.26 16.73
N GLU A 147 13.52 -20.17 15.98
CA GLU A 147 14.14 -20.11 14.64
C GLU A 147 15.10 -18.91 14.63
N ASP A 148 16.38 -19.10 14.28
CA ASP A 148 17.41 -18.04 14.18
C ASP A 148 17.43 -17.04 15.36
N ASP A 149 17.42 -17.56 16.58
CA ASP A 149 17.42 -16.79 17.84
C ASP A 149 16.12 -16.02 18.16
N ARG A 150 15.06 -16.25 17.38
CA ARG A 150 13.74 -15.63 17.55
C ARG A 150 12.71 -16.68 17.94
N HIS A 151 11.74 -16.27 18.75
CA HIS A 151 10.55 -17.08 18.99
C HIS A 151 9.49 -16.79 17.93
N VAL A 152 8.99 -17.84 17.29
CA VAL A 152 7.98 -17.77 16.22
C VAL A 152 6.66 -18.32 16.76
N VAL A 153 5.72 -17.40 17.03
CA VAL A 153 4.34 -17.73 17.41
C VAL A 153 3.49 -17.84 16.15
N ARG A 154 2.80 -18.97 15.97
CA ARG A 154 1.92 -19.20 14.82
C ARG A 154 0.47 -18.97 15.24
N VAL A 155 -0.14 -17.90 14.74
CA VAL A 155 -1.53 -17.53 15.03
C VAL A 155 -2.43 -18.00 13.92
N LEU A 156 -3.38 -18.89 14.23
CA LEU A 156 -4.29 -19.48 13.25
C LEU A 156 -5.54 -18.63 13.02
N ASP A 157 -6.03 -17.99 14.07
CA ASP A 157 -7.31 -17.28 14.03
C ASP A 157 -7.11 -15.86 13.49
N HIS A 158 -7.07 -15.70 12.17
CA HIS A 158 -7.00 -14.39 11.52
C HIS A 158 -7.66 -14.39 10.14
N LYS A 159 -8.07 -13.22 9.67
CA LYS A 159 -8.89 -13.05 8.45
C LYS A 159 -8.30 -13.63 7.16
N THR A 160 -6.99 -13.87 7.12
CA THR A 160 -6.25 -14.28 5.92
C THR A 160 -5.70 -15.70 6.01
N VAL A 161 -6.09 -16.47 7.03
CA VAL A 161 -5.54 -17.81 7.26
C VAL A 161 -5.74 -18.73 6.07
N ASP A 162 -6.92 -18.70 5.44
CA ASP A 162 -7.24 -19.54 4.29
C ASP A 162 -6.40 -19.22 3.05
N THR A 163 -5.79 -18.03 2.99
CA THR A 163 -5.02 -17.58 1.81
C THR A 163 -3.50 -17.59 2.06
N HIS A 164 -3.06 -17.24 3.26
CA HIS A 164 -1.62 -17.06 3.58
C HIS A 164 -1.14 -18.03 4.66
N GLY A 165 -2.00 -18.94 5.14
CA GLY A 165 -1.70 -19.80 6.27
C GLY A 165 -1.66 -19.06 7.61
N PRO A 166 -1.10 -19.67 8.66
CA PRO A 166 -0.97 -19.04 9.98
C PRO A 166 -0.14 -17.76 9.89
N ALA A 167 -0.57 -16.72 10.61
CA ALA A 167 0.24 -15.52 10.76
C ALA A 167 1.42 -15.82 11.69
N ARG A 168 2.61 -15.31 11.36
CA ARG A 168 3.82 -15.47 12.17
C ARG A 168 4.04 -14.20 12.96
N VAL A 169 4.15 -14.34 14.28
CA VAL A 169 4.60 -13.26 15.16
C VAL A 169 5.97 -13.64 15.72
N ILE A 170 6.96 -12.86 15.31
CA ILE A 170 8.36 -13.01 15.62
C ILE A 170 8.67 -12.18 16.87
N LEU A 171 9.22 -12.82 17.89
CA LEU A 171 9.56 -12.20 19.17
C LEU A 171 11.06 -12.34 19.43
N THR A 172 11.68 -11.28 19.93
CA THR A 172 13.04 -11.36 20.47
C THR A 172 13.03 -12.22 21.73
N LYS A 173 14.18 -12.80 22.13
CA LYS A 173 14.29 -13.50 23.42
C LYS A 173 13.83 -12.66 24.61
N HIS A 174 14.21 -11.39 24.63
CA HIS A 174 13.83 -10.46 25.70
C HIS A 174 12.32 -10.20 25.71
N LEU A 175 11.73 -9.94 24.54
CA LEU A 175 10.29 -9.70 24.43
C LEU A 175 9.49 -10.94 24.80
N TYR A 176 9.92 -12.13 24.36
CA TYR A 176 9.31 -13.40 24.76
C TYR A 176 9.35 -13.58 26.29
N LYS A 177 10.51 -13.35 26.93
CA LYS A 177 10.64 -13.42 28.39
C LYS A 177 9.73 -12.42 29.10
N TYR A 178 9.63 -11.18 28.62
CA TYR A 178 8.73 -10.18 29.20
C TYR A 178 7.26 -10.56 29.07
N ILE A 179 6.85 -11.13 27.93
CA ILE A 179 5.50 -11.64 27.74
C ILE A 179 5.24 -12.83 28.67
N ASP A 180 6.21 -13.74 28.82
CA ASP A 180 6.10 -14.88 29.73
C ASP A 180 5.92 -14.44 31.20
N VAL A 181 6.72 -13.47 31.66
CA VAL A 181 6.56 -12.83 32.98
C VAL A 181 5.18 -12.18 33.11
N PHE A 182 4.76 -11.41 32.11
CA PHE A 182 3.44 -10.79 32.09
C PHE A 182 2.31 -11.82 32.21
N VAL A 183 2.39 -12.94 31.46
CA VAL A 183 1.39 -14.01 31.51
C VAL A 183 1.35 -14.68 32.89
N LYS A 184 2.53 -15.04 33.42
CA LYS A 184 2.67 -15.79 34.69
C LYS A 184 2.40 -14.97 35.93
N ARG A 185 2.67 -13.66 35.90
CA ARG A 185 2.62 -12.80 37.10
C ARG A 185 1.47 -11.79 37.08
N MET A 186 1.10 -11.23 35.92
CA MET A 186 0.04 -10.21 35.86
C MET A 186 -1.26 -10.76 35.30
N ARG A 187 -1.21 -11.40 34.14
CA ARG A 187 -2.40 -11.88 33.44
C ARG A 187 -3.15 -12.91 34.29
N CYS A 188 -2.44 -13.85 34.89
CA CYS A 188 -3.02 -14.93 35.71
C CYS A 188 -3.89 -14.44 36.87
N GLN A 189 -3.72 -13.19 37.32
CA GLN A 189 -4.50 -12.58 38.39
C GLN A 189 -5.84 -12.01 37.91
N LEU A 190 -6.08 -11.94 36.59
CA LEU A 190 -7.32 -11.40 36.06
C LEU A 190 -8.51 -12.35 36.27
N PRO A 191 -9.73 -11.82 36.39
CA PRO A 191 -10.94 -12.63 36.42
C PRO A 191 -11.04 -13.56 35.21
N GLY A 192 -11.36 -14.83 35.44
CA GLY A 192 -11.53 -15.81 34.36
C GLY A 192 -10.23 -16.36 33.75
N SER A 193 -9.06 -16.04 34.31
CA SER A 193 -7.77 -16.58 33.82
C SER A 193 -7.65 -18.10 33.93
N GLN A 194 -8.47 -18.73 34.76
CA GLN A 194 -8.56 -20.19 34.96
C GLN A 194 -9.77 -20.81 34.24
N SER A 195 -10.49 -20.04 33.40
CA SER A 195 -11.66 -20.56 32.70
C SER A 195 -11.27 -21.53 31.59
N GLU A 196 -11.99 -22.65 31.51
CA GLU A 196 -11.86 -23.62 30.43
C GLU A 196 -12.25 -22.97 29.10
N GLY A 197 -11.34 -23.02 28.13
CA GLY A 197 -11.56 -22.46 26.79
C GLY A 197 -10.35 -21.73 26.23
N LYS A 198 -10.47 -21.29 24.98
CA LYS A 198 -9.40 -20.61 24.23
C LYS A 198 -9.10 -19.22 24.83
N GLN A 199 -8.07 -19.13 25.66
CA GLN A 199 -7.64 -17.88 26.30
C GLN A 199 -6.75 -17.04 25.38
N THR A 200 -7.14 -15.80 25.11
CA THR A 200 -6.30 -14.85 24.35
C THR A 200 -5.11 -14.39 25.18
N LEU A 201 -3.96 -14.11 24.57
CA LEU A 201 -2.75 -13.67 25.27
C LEU A 201 -2.97 -12.33 25.99
N PHE A 202 -3.61 -11.37 25.31
CA PHE A 202 -3.93 -10.07 25.86
C PHE A 202 -5.42 -9.96 26.18
N SER A 203 -5.73 -9.45 27.38
CA SER A 203 -7.10 -9.23 27.86
C SER A 203 -7.27 -7.81 28.41
N THR A 204 -8.52 -7.41 28.57
CA THR A 204 -8.87 -6.25 29.38
C THR A 204 -8.60 -6.52 30.85
N TRP A 205 -8.57 -5.47 31.67
CA TRP A 205 -8.51 -5.61 33.14
C TRP A 205 -9.66 -6.46 33.71
N SER A 206 -10.80 -6.48 33.03
CA SER A 206 -11.94 -7.35 33.39
C SER A 206 -11.81 -8.79 32.90
N GLY A 207 -10.65 -9.21 32.39
CA GLY A 207 -10.40 -10.57 31.88
C GLY A 207 -10.94 -10.84 30.47
N LYS A 208 -11.72 -9.93 29.89
CA LYS A 208 -12.35 -10.13 28.58
C LYS A 208 -11.34 -10.05 27.45
N ARG A 209 -11.61 -10.78 26.36
CA ARG A 209 -10.87 -10.68 25.11
C ARG A 209 -10.88 -9.23 24.60
N MET A 210 -9.74 -8.80 24.07
CA MET A 210 -9.60 -7.50 23.44
C MET A 210 -9.93 -7.58 21.95
N GLU A 211 -10.76 -6.66 21.47
CA GLU A 211 -11.07 -6.49 20.06
C GLU A 211 -9.95 -5.73 19.32
N SER A 212 -9.91 -5.86 17.99
CA SER A 212 -8.91 -5.18 17.15
C SER A 212 -8.89 -3.65 17.31
N ASN A 213 -10.05 -3.04 17.58
CA ASN A 213 -10.14 -1.60 17.85
C ASN A 213 -9.54 -1.23 19.22
N GLN A 214 -9.65 -2.10 20.23
CA GLN A 214 -9.06 -1.92 21.55
C GLN A 214 -7.53 -2.08 21.48
N MET A 215 -7.02 -3.01 20.67
CA MET A 215 -5.58 -3.09 20.37
C MET A 215 -5.07 -1.79 19.72
N THR A 216 -5.88 -1.17 18.87
CA THR A 216 -5.53 0.12 18.27
C THR A 216 -5.52 1.24 19.30
N LYS A 217 -6.51 1.27 20.19
CA LYS A 217 -6.56 2.23 21.29
C LYS A 217 -5.40 2.06 22.27
N ALA A 218 -4.97 0.82 22.56
CA ALA A 218 -3.81 0.54 23.40
C ALA A 218 -2.53 1.18 22.82
N LEU A 219 -2.27 0.97 21.53
CA LEU A 219 -1.18 1.61 20.80
C LEU A 219 -1.28 3.15 20.87
N SER A 220 -2.43 3.74 20.54
CA SER A 220 -2.59 5.20 20.59
C SER A 220 -2.41 5.75 22.01
N SER A 221 -2.94 5.04 23.02
CA SER A 221 -2.92 5.49 24.40
C SER A 221 -1.52 5.53 24.98
N ILE A 222 -0.68 4.54 24.68
CA ILE A 222 0.68 4.53 25.24
C ILE A 222 1.61 5.51 24.53
N PHE A 223 1.46 5.72 23.21
CA PHE A 223 2.17 6.80 22.52
C PHE A 223 1.79 8.17 23.08
N LYS A 224 0.50 8.38 23.40
CA LYS A 224 0.05 9.60 24.08
C LYS A 224 0.68 9.74 25.47
N LYS A 225 0.75 8.66 26.26
CA LYS A 225 1.46 8.65 27.57
C LYS A 225 2.97 8.92 27.43
N ALA A 226 3.56 8.52 26.30
CA ALA A 226 4.95 8.81 25.97
C ALA A 226 5.20 10.26 25.51
N GLY A 227 4.15 11.10 25.42
CA GLY A 227 4.25 12.48 24.97
C GLY A 227 4.38 12.65 23.45
N ILE A 228 4.13 11.58 22.68
CA ILE A 228 4.27 11.61 21.22
C ILE A 228 2.97 12.10 20.59
N GLU A 229 3.07 13.21 19.88
CA GLU A 229 1.93 13.84 19.21
C GLU A 229 1.60 13.23 17.84
N GLY A 230 0.34 13.40 17.47
CA GLY A 230 -0.21 12.99 16.18
C GLY A 230 -0.99 11.67 16.22
N PRO A 231 -1.61 11.30 15.08
CA PRO A 231 -2.37 10.07 15.01
C PRO A 231 -1.43 8.85 15.01
N VAL A 232 -1.65 7.93 15.96
CA VAL A 232 -0.91 6.66 16.03
C VAL A 232 -1.90 5.51 15.98
N HIS A 233 -1.85 4.70 14.93
CA HIS A 233 -2.68 3.51 14.79
C HIS A 233 -2.01 2.44 13.93
N HIS A 234 -2.41 1.17 14.10
CA HIS A 234 -1.75 -0.01 13.51
C HIS A 234 -1.63 0.08 11.99
N THR A 235 -2.68 0.54 11.32
CA THR A 235 -2.68 0.71 9.86
C THR A 235 -1.65 1.72 9.39
N LEU A 236 -1.43 2.79 10.18
CA LEU A 236 -0.46 3.84 9.85
C LEU A 236 0.96 3.34 10.08
N TYR A 237 1.19 2.61 11.18
CA TYR A 237 2.48 1.96 11.42
C TYR A 237 2.84 0.99 10.29
N ARG A 238 1.89 0.13 9.89
CA ARG A 238 2.05 -0.79 8.76
C ARG A 238 2.41 -0.09 7.46
N LYS A 239 1.78 1.06 7.17
CA LYS A 239 2.12 1.88 6.01
C LYS A 239 3.53 2.43 6.13
N SER A 240 3.91 2.90 7.31
CA SER A 240 5.27 3.40 7.55
C SER A 240 6.33 2.32 7.37
N ALA A 241 6.16 1.14 7.97
CA ALA A 241 7.12 0.04 7.89
C ALA A 241 7.40 -0.36 6.43
N VAL A 242 6.35 -0.53 5.63
CA VAL A 242 6.50 -0.91 4.22
C VAL A 242 6.99 0.26 3.37
N SER A 243 6.58 1.51 3.65
CA SER A 243 7.15 2.71 3.00
C SER A 243 8.67 2.76 3.19
N GLN A 244 9.13 2.60 4.43
CA GLN A 244 10.55 2.66 4.77
C GLN A 244 11.33 1.52 4.12
N CYS A 245 10.78 0.30 4.15
CA CYS A 245 11.43 -0.83 3.49
C CYS A 245 11.48 -0.64 1.97
N HIS A 246 10.43 -0.19 1.30
CA HIS A 246 10.52 0.07 -0.14
C HIS A 246 11.49 1.19 -0.51
N ALA A 247 11.58 2.24 0.33
CA ALA A 247 12.42 3.39 0.05
C ALA A 247 13.91 3.15 0.31
N LYS A 248 14.26 2.32 1.30
CA LYS A 248 15.64 2.12 1.78
C LYS A 248 16.14 0.68 1.68
N HIS A 249 15.26 -0.32 1.69
CA HIS A 249 15.58 -1.75 1.81
C HIS A 249 14.70 -2.61 0.88
N LYS A 250 14.80 -2.36 -0.43
CA LYS A 250 13.94 -3.01 -1.42
C LYS A 250 14.14 -4.54 -1.44
N GLU A 251 15.34 -4.99 -1.10
CA GLU A 251 15.77 -6.38 -1.01
C GLU A 251 14.97 -7.21 0.01
N ILE A 252 14.52 -6.62 1.13
CA ILE A 252 13.73 -7.33 2.15
C ILE A 252 12.22 -7.18 1.97
N SER A 253 11.76 -6.48 0.94
CA SER A 253 10.33 -6.16 0.76
C SER A 253 9.45 -7.42 0.62
N ALA A 254 9.96 -8.47 -0.03
CA ALA A 254 9.29 -9.76 -0.13
C ALA A 254 9.15 -10.44 1.24
N ASN A 255 10.25 -10.52 2.00
CA ASN A 255 10.28 -11.08 3.35
C ASN A 255 9.35 -10.31 4.30
N LEU A 256 9.27 -8.98 4.17
CA LEU A 256 8.33 -8.16 4.93
C LEU A 256 6.87 -8.46 4.57
N ALA A 257 6.57 -8.72 3.29
CA ALA A 257 5.22 -9.07 2.85
C ALA A 257 4.76 -10.41 3.48
N ASP A 258 5.65 -11.38 3.53
CA ASP A 258 5.44 -12.66 4.22
C ASP A 258 5.24 -12.47 5.73
N LEU A 259 6.11 -11.69 6.39
CA LEU A 259 5.98 -11.35 7.80
C LEU A 259 4.63 -10.68 8.12
N MET A 260 4.18 -9.78 7.24
CA MET A 260 2.92 -9.04 7.41
C MET A 260 1.67 -9.78 6.93
N ALA A 261 1.82 -11.02 6.44
CA ALA A 261 0.80 -11.87 5.81
C ALA A 261 -0.05 -11.08 4.77
N HIS A 262 0.62 -10.58 3.73
CA HIS A 262 -0.04 -9.90 2.61
C HIS A 262 0.64 -10.15 1.25
N ARG A 263 -0.09 -9.89 0.16
CA ARG A 263 0.44 -9.92 -1.21
C ARG A 263 1.22 -8.65 -1.56
N GLU A 264 2.37 -8.78 -2.20
CA GLU A 264 3.23 -7.66 -2.66
C GLU A 264 2.47 -6.63 -3.51
N ASP A 265 1.57 -7.07 -4.38
CA ASP A 265 0.72 -6.20 -5.21
C ASP A 265 -0.14 -5.21 -4.39
N THR A 266 -0.44 -5.57 -3.14
CA THR A 266 -1.18 -4.70 -2.22
C THR A 266 -0.27 -3.60 -1.70
N ALA A 267 1.00 -3.89 -1.46
CA ALA A 267 1.99 -2.89 -1.05
C ALA A 267 2.22 -1.87 -2.17
N ALA A 268 2.57 -2.32 -3.38
CA ALA A 268 2.92 -1.45 -4.52
C ALA A 268 1.87 -0.37 -4.86
N LYS A 269 0.58 -0.63 -4.60
CA LYS A 269 -0.51 0.33 -4.85
C LYS A 269 -0.54 1.50 -3.88
N TYR A 270 -0.16 1.31 -2.61
CA TYR A 270 -0.14 2.38 -1.61
C TYR A 270 1.11 3.28 -1.78
N TYR A 271 2.25 2.74 -2.23
CA TYR A 271 3.53 3.47 -2.20
C TYR A 271 3.85 4.32 -3.43
N ARG A 272 3.06 4.21 -4.51
CA ARG A 272 3.29 4.99 -5.73
C ARG A 272 3.25 6.51 -5.49
N VAL A 273 2.73 7.02 -4.38
CA VAL A 273 2.68 8.48 -4.09
C VAL A 273 4.01 9.03 -3.59
N PHE A 274 4.64 8.38 -2.60
CA PHE A 274 5.95 8.79 -2.10
C PHE A 274 7.00 8.74 -3.20
N ASP A 275 6.99 7.65 -3.98
CA ASP A 275 7.86 7.50 -5.12
C ASP A 275 7.55 8.52 -6.21
N LYS A 276 6.28 8.87 -6.46
CA LYS A 276 5.91 9.91 -7.43
C LYS A 276 6.44 11.27 -7.03
N ASN A 277 6.42 11.66 -5.76
CA ASN A 277 6.95 12.96 -5.36
C ASN A 277 8.48 12.99 -5.53
N LYS A 278 9.19 11.98 -5.00
CA LYS A 278 10.66 11.91 -5.12
C LYS A 278 11.12 11.75 -6.57
N SER A 279 10.45 10.92 -7.36
CA SER A 279 10.73 10.74 -8.79
C SER A 279 10.35 11.98 -9.60
N SER A 280 9.25 12.66 -9.29
CA SER A 280 8.86 13.92 -9.93
C SER A 280 9.86 15.03 -9.60
N VAL A 281 10.36 15.12 -8.38
CA VAL A 281 11.41 16.09 -8.00
C VAL A 281 12.69 15.79 -8.79
N LYS A 282 13.17 14.55 -8.79
CA LYS A 282 14.36 14.15 -9.58
C LYS A 282 14.17 14.40 -11.08
N ALA A 283 12.99 14.06 -11.61
CA ALA A 283 12.64 14.29 -13.00
C ALA A 283 12.57 15.79 -13.31
N SER A 284 12.02 16.60 -12.40
CA SER A 284 11.95 18.06 -12.53
C SER A 284 13.33 18.70 -12.46
N GLN A 285 14.22 18.26 -11.56
CA GLN A 285 15.60 18.73 -11.47
C GLN A 285 16.37 18.40 -12.75
N LYS A 286 16.25 17.17 -13.24
CA LYS A 286 16.88 16.76 -14.49
C LYS A 286 16.30 17.50 -15.70
N LEU A 287 14.98 17.64 -15.76
CA LEU A 287 14.29 18.40 -16.80
C LEU A 287 14.68 19.88 -16.75
N HIS A 288 14.88 20.45 -15.56
CA HIS A 288 15.36 21.82 -15.40
C HIS A 288 16.75 21.98 -16.02
N GLY A 289 17.69 21.08 -15.71
CA GLY A 289 19.04 21.09 -16.28
C GLY A 289 19.02 20.95 -17.81
N ILE A 290 18.26 19.99 -18.33
CA ILE A 290 18.12 19.75 -19.78
C ILE A 290 17.48 20.94 -20.50
N MET A 291 16.37 21.46 -19.99
CA MET A 291 15.58 22.49 -20.67
C MET A 291 16.18 23.90 -20.54
N ARG A 292 17.08 24.12 -19.59
CA ARG A 292 17.75 25.41 -19.36
C ARG A 292 19.24 25.41 -19.70
N ASN A 293 19.75 24.37 -20.36
CA ASN A 293 21.18 24.21 -20.70
C ASN A 293 22.12 24.47 -19.50
N SER A 294 21.69 24.08 -18.30
CA SER A 294 22.50 24.27 -17.09
C SER A 294 23.60 23.21 -16.94
N GLU A 295 23.65 22.21 -17.83
CA GLU A 295 24.70 21.18 -17.86
C GLU A 295 26.10 21.75 -18.18
N GLU A 296 26.20 22.99 -18.69
CA GLU A 296 27.47 23.69 -18.88
C GLU A 296 27.90 24.56 -17.68
N ILE A 297 26.97 24.96 -16.80
CA ILE A 297 27.27 25.84 -15.65
C ILE A 297 27.77 25.01 -14.45
N ASP A 298 27.34 23.76 -14.32
CA ASP A 298 27.75 22.86 -13.22
C ASP A 298 29.21 22.36 -13.31
N LYS A 299 29.94 22.65 -14.40
CA LYS A 299 31.36 22.30 -14.51
C LYS A 299 32.27 23.28 -13.75
N GLU A 300 31.89 24.54 -13.62
CA GLU A 300 32.70 25.57 -12.93
C GLU A 300 32.45 25.58 -11.40
N GLU A 301 31.23 25.28 -10.93
CA GLU A 301 30.95 25.20 -9.48
C GLU A 301 31.40 23.89 -8.82
N ARG A 302 31.68 22.83 -9.59
CA ARG A 302 32.15 21.54 -9.04
C ARG A 302 33.65 21.54 -8.70
N THR A 303 34.44 22.46 -9.25
CA THR A 303 35.88 22.53 -8.99
C THR A 303 36.24 23.11 -7.62
N GLU A 304 35.37 23.92 -7.00
CA GLU A 304 35.67 24.51 -5.67
C GLU A 304 35.17 23.66 -4.49
N LYS A 305 34.13 22.83 -4.67
CA LYS A 305 33.60 21.97 -3.59
C LYS A 305 34.23 20.58 -3.51
N ALA A 306 35.06 20.20 -4.47
CA ALA A 306 35.71 18.88 -4.51
C ALA A 306 36.93 18.74 -3.59
N LEU A 307 37.32 19.80 -2.85
CA LEU A 307 38.49 19.77 -1.96
C LEU A 307 38.19 19.34 -0.51
N ASP A 308 36.93 19.24 -0.07
CA ASP A 308 36.63 19.04 1.36
C ASP A 308 36.02 17.68 1.76
N GLU A 309 35.64 16.80 0.82
CA GLU A 309 35.08 15.49 1.18
C GLU A 309 35.72 14.35 0.39
N SER A 310 37.04 14.29 0.45
CA SER A 310 37.78 13.05 0.24
C SER A 310 38.01 12.37 1.59
N LYS A 311 37.08 11.50 1.99
CA LYS A 311 37.37 10.32 2.82
C LYS A 311 36.20 9.33 2.84
N MET A 312 36.52 8.12 2.39
CA MET A 312 35.84 6.83 2.56
C MET A 312 34.96 6.34 1.39
N ASN A 313 35.65 5.87 0.34
CA ASN A 313 35.62 4.50 -0.24
C ASN A 313 34.86 3.45 0.60
N GLU A 314 34.33 2.34 0.08
CA GLU A 314 34.16 1.70 -1.24
C GLU A 314 33.31 0.44 -0.95
N SER A 315 32.42 0.03 -1.86
CA SER A 315 32.29 -1.39 -2.26
C SER A 315 31.22 -1.57 -3.34
N GLU A 316 31.77 -1.72 -4.55
CA GLU A 316 31.41 -2.69 -5.60
C GLU A 316 29.97 -2.83 -6.10
N HIS A 317 29.84 -2.34 -7.33
CA HIS A 317 28.91 -2.74 -8.36
C HIS A 317 28.78 -4.26 -8.55
N PHE A 318 27.56 -4.78 -8.49
CA PHE A 318 27.17 -5.93 -9.30
C PHE A 318 26.11 -5.50 -10.31
N ALA A 319 26.51 -5.45 -11.58
CA ALA A 319 25.64 -5.15 -12.69
C ALA A 319 24.77 -6.37 -13.01
N THR A 320 23.47 -6.27 -12.80
CA THR A 320 22.49 -7.08 -13.54
C THR A 320 21.64 -6.14 -14.39
N SER A 321 22.03 -6.08 -15.66
CA SER A 321 21.30 -5.45 -16.75
C SER A 321 19.89 -6.01 -16.87
N SER A 322 18.89 -5.14 -16.74
CA SER A 322 17.60 -5.31 -17.40
C SER A 322 17.41 -4.15 -18.37
N PRO A 323 17.07 -4.39 -19.64
CA PRO A 323 17.11 -3.36 -20.66
C PRO A 323 16.01 -2.34 -20.41
N ILE A 324 16.43 -1.10 -20.15
CA ILE A 324 15.59 0.09 -20.30
C ILE A 324 15.15 0.12 -21.77
N ILE A 325 13.86 -0.09 -22.03
CA ILE A 325 13.30 0.08 -23.38
C ILE A 325 13.33 1.59 -23.69
N VAL A 326 14.43 2.04 -24.28
CA VAL A 326 14.57 3.36 -24.87
C VAL A 326 13.64 3.39 -26.09
N ARG A 327 12.56 4.17 -26.03
CA ARG A 327 11.67 4.38 -27.18
C ARG A 327 12.40 5.25 -28.20
N PHE A 328 12.98 4.63 -29.23
CA PHE A 328 13.59 5.36 -30.34
C PHE A 328 12.52 6.09 -31.17
N PRO A 329 12.76 7.33 -31.62
CA PRO A 329 11.95 8.01 -32.63
C PRO A 329 11.87 7.18 -33.92
N TRP A 330 10.77 7.27 -34.67
CA TRP A 330 10.65 6.61 -35.96
C TRP A 330 11.56 7.28 -37.00
N LYS A 331 12.28 6.47 -37.78
CA LYS A 331 13.02 6.97 -38.95
C LYS A 331 12.03 7.40 -40.03
N GLU A 332 12.32 8.49 -40.73
CA GLU A 332 11.47 9.06 -41.77
C GLU A 332 11.17 8.07 -42.91
N GLU A 333 12.16 7.24 -43.26
CA GLU A 333 12.05 6.14 -44.22
C GLU A 333 11.04 5.06 -43.79
N ALA A 334 11.02 4.71 -42.49
CA ALA A 334 10.09 3.74 -41.94
C ALA A 334 8.67 4.30 -41.90
N VAL A 335 8.52 5.60 -41.64
CA VAL A 335 7.22 6.28 -41.67
C VAL A 335 6.64 6.29 -43.09
N LYS A 336 7.45 6.64 -44.09
CA LYS A 336 7.03 6.63 -45.49
C LYS A 336 6.63 5.23 -45.96
N ALA A 337 7.44 4.21 -45.64
CA ALA A 337 7.13 2.82 -45.93
C ALA A 337 5.82 2.33 -45.28
N MET A 338 5.49 2.79 -44.07
CA MET A 338 4.22 2.45 -43.42
C MET A 338 3.01 3.06 -44.15
N PHE A 339 3.13 4.28 -44.66
CA PHE A 339 2.03 4.93 -45.39
C PHE A 339 1.80 4.32 -46.76
N GLU A 340 2.86 3.92 -47.46
CA GLU A 340 2.75 3.25 -48.76
C GLU A 340 2.19 1.82 -48.62
N LEU A 341 2.62 1.05 -47.60
CA LEU A 341 2.22 -0.35 -47.44
C LEU A 341 0.77 -0.55 -46.95
N PHE A 342 0.23 0.45 -46.23
CA PHE A 342 -1.11 0.40 -45.62
C PHE A 342 -2.04 1.48 -46.18
N GLU A 343 -1.80 1.99 -47.39
CA GLU A 343 -2.57 3.08 -48.00
C GLU A 343 -4.08 2.76 -48.08
N GLU A 344 -4.43 1.52 -48.45
CA GLU A 344 -5.82 1.04 -48.52
C GLU A 344 -6.48 0.96 -47.14
N GLU A 345 -5.80 0.39 -46.14
CA GLU A 345 -6.31 0.29 -44.76
C GLU A 345 -6.40 1.65 -44.06
N ILE A 346 -5.50 2.57 -44.38
CA ILE A 346 -5.51 3.94 -43.89
C ILE A 346 -6.70 4.70 -44.48
N SER A 347 -6.96 4.51 -45.78
CA SER A 347 -8.11 5.11 -46.48
C SER A 347 -9.44 4.55 -45.98
N ALA A 348 -9.51 3.25 -45.68
CA ALA A 348 -10.69 2.59 -45.13
C ALA A 348 -10.90 2.82 -43.62
N GLN A 349 -9.93 3.41 -42.91
CA GLN A 349 -9.88 3.52 -41.44
C GLN A 349 -10.10 2.19 -40.70
N GLN A 350 -9.72 1.07 -41.33
CA GLN A 350 -9.88 -0.27 -40.78
C GLN A 350 -8.55 -1.00 -40.91
N ILE A 351 -7.93 -1.25 -39.75
CA ILE A 351 -6.68 -2.00 -39.67
C ILE A 351 -6.76 -2.97 -38.50
N THR A 352 -6.27 -4.18 -38.70
CA THR A 352 -6.23 -5.22 -37.68
C THR A 352 -4.79 -5.67 -37.45
N LEU A 353 -4.47 -6.05 -36.22
CA LEU A 353 -3.12 -6.49 -35.86
C LEU A 353 -2.63 -7.71 -36.67
N PRO A 354 -3.48 -8.71 -37.03
CA PRO A 354 -3.09 -9.80 -37.91
C PRO A 354 -2.69 -9.33 -39.31
N CYS A 355 -3.44 -8.41 -39.92
CA CYS A 355 -3.10 -7.81 -41.22
C CYS A 355 -1.74 -7.09 -41.17
N VAL A 356 -1.46 -6.34 -40.10
CA VAL A 356 -0.17 -5.67 -39.91
C VAL A 356 0.96 -6.68 -39.83
N ARG A 357 0.79 -7.76 -39.05
CA ARG A 357 1.81 -8.81 -38.91
C ARG A 357 2.14 -9.47 -40.25
N GLU A 358 1.13 -9.75 -41.07
CA GLU A 358 1.30 -10.39 -42.37
C GLU A 358 2.01 -9.47 -43.38
N LYS A 359 1.55 -8.22 -43.51
CA LYS A 359 2.10 -7.26 -44.48
C LYS A 359 3.54 -6.83 -44.18
N ILE A 360 3.93 -6.70 -42.91
CA ILE A 360 5.31 -6.28 -42.58
C ILE A 360 6.32 -7.42 -42.65
N GLN A 361 5.88 -8.68 -42.60
CA GLN A 361 6.77 -9.85 -42.51
C GLN A 361 7.73 -9.97 -43.70
N SER A 362 7.29 -9.56 -44.89
CA SER A 362 8.08 -9.57 -46.14
C SER A 362 8.63 -8.18 -46.51
N HIS A 363 8.42 -7.14 -45.70
CA HIS A 363 8.80 -5.78 -46.07
C HIS A 363 10.28 -5.47 -45.75
N PRO A 364 11.07 -4.92 -46.70
CA PRO A 364 12.51 -4.67 -46.51
C PRO A 364 12.85 -3.76 -45.32
N VAL A 365 11.97 -2.80 -45.02
CA VAL A 365 12.18 -1.78 -43.96
C VAL A 365 11.44 -2.11 -42.66
N LEU A 366 10.29 -2.80 -42.75
CA LEU A 366 9.36 -2.96 -41.62
C LEU A 366 9.37 -4.37 -41.03
N SER A 367 10.02 -5.35 -41.67
CA SER A 367 10.15 -6.73 -41.17
C SER A 367 10.88 -6.85 -39.84
N LYS A 368 11.71 -5.85 -39.49
CA LYS A 368 12.45 -5.78 -38.22
C LYS A 368 11.70 -4.98 -37.13
N GLU A 369 10.57 -4.36 -37.46
CA GLU A 369 9.79 -3.55 -36.53
C GLU A 369 8.71 -4.39 -35.83
N ASP A 370 8.35 -4.01 -34.59
CA ASP A 370 7.29 -4.68 -33.84
C ASP A 370 5.92 -4.40 -34.48
N PRO A 371 5.15 -5.43 -34.90
CA PRO A 371 3.83 -5.25 -35.52
C PRO A 371 2.88 -4.38 -34.69
N LYS A 372 2.99 -4.44 -33.36
CA LYS A 372 2.15 -3.62 -32.47
C LYS A 372 2.53 -2.14 -32.54
N ARG A 373 3.83 -1.84 -32.65
CA ARG A 373 4.35 -0.49 -32.78
C ARG A 373 3.89 0.16 -34.10
N VAL A 374 3.93 -0.60 -35.20
CA VAL A 374 3.42 -0.18 -36.52
C VAL A 374 1.92 0.09 -36.47
N TYR A 375 1.15 -0.84 -35.90
CA TYR A 375 -0.31 -0.70 -35.72
C TYR A 375 -0.69 0.55 -34.90
N ASP A 376 0.00 0.78 -33.78
CA ASP A 376 -0.26 1.93 -32.91
C ASP A 376 0.10 3.27 -33.60
N ARG A 377 1.14 3.29 -34.44
CA ARG A 377 1.53 4.47 -35.22
C ARG A 377 0.49 4.82 -36.29
N ILE A 378 0.01 3.83 -37.05
CA ILE A 378 -1.03 4.03 -38.07
C ILE A 378 -2.33 4.56 -37.44
N ARG A 379 -2.74 4.01 -36.27
CA ARG A 379 -3.89 4.52 -35.52
C ARG A 379 -3.70 5.93 -34.95
N ALA A 380 -2.48 6.33 -34.63
CA ALA A 380 -2.20 7.67 -34.12
C ALA A 380 -2.46 8.73 -35.20
N GLU A 381 -2.17 8.43 -36.46
CA GLU A 381 -2.38 9.33 -37.60
C GLU A 381 -3.86 9.60 -37.89
N TRP A 382 -4.74 8.61 -37.68
CA TRP A 382 -6.19 8.84 -37.75
C TRP A 382 -6.66 9.88 -36.73
N ARG A 383 -6.11 9.87 -35.52
CA ARG A 383 -6.48 10.83 -34.47
C ARG A 383 -6.06 12.26 -34.82
N TYR A 384 -4.91 12.42 -35.47
CA TYR A 384 -4.44 13.72 -35.94
C TYR A 384 -5.27 14.24 -37.12
N LYS A 385 -5.60 13.40 -38.12
CA LYS A 385 -6.45 13.81 -39.26
C LYS A 385 -7.89 14.14 -38.86
N THR A 386 -8.45 13.48 -37.84
CA THR A 386 -9.81 13.77 -37.38
C THR A 386 -9.89 15.15 -36.70
N GLN A 387 -8.79 15.61 -36.10
CA GLN A 387 -8.69 16.92 -35.42
C GLN A 387 -8.51 18.10 -36.40
N THR A 388 -7.92 17.88 -37.58
CA THR A 388 -7.77 18.92 -38.61
C THR A 388 -9.05 19.13 -39.42
N VAL A 389 -9.85 18.09 -39.67
CA VAL A 389 -11.14 18.21 -40.38
C VAL A 389 -12.19 18.94 -39.53
N SER A 390 -12.18 18.76 -38.20
CA SER A 390 -13.06 19.50 -37.28
C SER A 390 -12.75 21.00 -37.20
N ASN A 391 -11.49 21.41 -37.47
CA ASN A 391 -11.08 22.82 -37.42
C ASN A 391 -11.31 23.59 -38.73
N ILE A 392 -11.62 22.91 -39.84
CA ILE A 392 -11.89 23.55 -41.14
C ILE A 392 -13.40 23.81 -41.33
N GLY A 393 -14.27 23.12 -40.58
CA GLY A 393 -15.73 23.27 -40.63
C GLY A 393 -16.30 24.51 -39.95
N GLU A 394 -15.50 25.32 -39.25
CA GLU A 394 -15.97 26.47 -38.45
C GLU A 394 -15.79 27.85 -39.11
N VAL A 395 -15.30 27.94 -40.36
CA VAL A 395 -14.97 29.24 -41.00
C VAL A 395 -15.92 29.62 -42.15
N CYS A 396 -16.96 28.85 -42.47
CA CYS A 396 -17.88 29.19 -43.56
C CYS A 396 -19.35 29.22 -43.12
N SER A 397 -19.75 30.25 -42.37
CA SER A 397 -21.15 30.71 -42.21
C SER A 397 -21.22 32.05 -41.46
N THR A 398 -20.79 33.14 -42.10
CA THR A 398 -21.23 34.50 -41.72
C THR A 398 -21.23 35.39 -42.95
N THR A 399 -22.32 35.31 -43.72
CA THR A 399 -22.81 36.39 -44.58
C THR A 399 -24.32 36.26 -44.66
N HIS A 400 -25.02 37.01 -43.82
CA HIS A 400 -26.24 37.71 -44.16
C HIS A 400 -26.44 38.90 -43.23
#